data_AF-A0A832M386-F1
#
_entry.id   AF-A0A832M386-F1
#
_cell.length_a   1.000
_cell.length_b   1.000
_cell.length_c   1.000
_cell.angle_alpha   90.00
_cell.angle_beta   90.00
_cell.angle_gamma   90.00
#
_symmetry.space_group_name_H-M   'P 1'
#
loop_
_entity.id
_entity.type
_entity.pdbx_description
1 polymer ?
#
loop_
_entity_poly.entity_id
_entity_poly.type
_entity_poly.pdbx_seq_one_letter_code
_entity_poly.pdbx_strand_id
1 'polypeptide(L)'
;MCLTHPMHLVLLLIWVAIAAALRFTNLADKPLWADEFSTLVFSLGNSFLTVPLDQGLMLHELLQPLQPNPQATPASVIQRLLSESN
;
A
#
# COMPACT_ATOMS: atom_id res chain seq x y z
N MET A 1 -9.78 8.79 48.42
CA MET A 1 -10.05 8.21 47.08
C MET A 1 -9.75 9.28 46.02
N CYS A 2 -8.48 9.66 45.82
CA CYS A 2 -8.13 10.78 44.91
C CYS A 2 -6.62 10.86 44.59
N LEU A 3 -5.96 9.77 44.16
CA LEU A 3 -4.53 9.83 43.79
C LEU A 3 -4.07 8.76 42.78
N THR A 4 -4.84 8.48 41.73
CA THR A 4 -4.43 7.51 40.68
C THR A 4 -4.58 8.04 39.25
N HIS A 5 -5.45 9.04 39.03
CA HIS A 5 -5.75 9.58 37.70
C HIS A 5 -4.53 10.10 36.89
N PRO A 6 -3.55 10.83 37.46
CA PRO A 6 -2.42 11.32 36.67
C PRO A 6 -1.42 10.20 36.34
N MET A 7 -1.27 9.20 37.21
CA MET A 7 -0.35 8.07 36.99
C MET A 7 -0.81 7.18 35.84
N HIS A 8 -2.11 6.90 35.74
CA HIS A 8 -2.66 6.14 34.62
C HIS A 8 -2.48 6.86 33.28
N LEU A 9 -2.63 8.18 33.28
CA LEU A 9 -2.44 8.99 32.08
C LEU A 9 -0.97 9.03 31.66
N VAL A 10 -0.03 9.19 32.60
CA VAL A 10 1.41 9.12 32.32
C VAL A 10 1.80 7.75 31.77
N LEU A 11 1.31 6.67 32.39
CA LEU A 11 1.57 5.32 31.91
C LEU A 11 1.02 5.10 30.50
N LEU A 12 -0.19 5.59 30.22
CA LEU A 12 -0.79 5.53 28.88
C LEU A 12 0.04 6.30 27.87
N LEU A 13 0.50 7.51 28.19
CA LEU A 13 1.36 8.32 27.32
C LEU A 13 2.69 7.62 27.04
N ILE A 14 3.30 6.98 28.04
CA ILE A 14 4.52 6.18 27.86
C ILE A 14 4.26 5.04 26.88
N TRP A 15 3.17 4.30 27.05
CA TRP A 15 2.83 3.20 26.13
C TRP A 15 2.52 3.68 24.72
N VAL A 16 1.81 4.80 24.56
CA VAL A 16 1.56 5.42 23.25
C VAL A 16 2.88 5.85 22.61
N ALA A 17 3.79 6.46 23.37
CA ALA A 17 5.10 6.88 22.86
C ALA A 17 5.95 5.68 22.43
N ILE A 18 5.98 4.59 23.20
CA ILE A 18 6.68 3.35 22.83
C ILE A 18 6.06 2.73 21.58
N ALA A 19 4.73 2.61 21.53
CA ALA A 19 4.04 2.04 20.37
C ALA A 19 4.23 2.90 19.12
N ALA A 20 4.20 4.23 19.25
CA ALA A 20 4.50 5.16 18.18
C ALA A 20 5.95 5.01 17.72
N ALA A 21 6.92 4.98 18.64
CA ALA A 21 8.32 4.78 18.30
C ALA A 21 8.50 3.48 17.52
N LEU A 22 8.00 2.34 18.02
CA LEU A 22 8.05 1.04 17.33
C LEU A 22 7.31 1.06 15.98
N ARG A 23 6.15 1.73 15.90
CA ARG A 23 5.36 1.83 14.66
C ARG A 23 6.10 2.65 13.61
N PHE A 24 6.71 3.76 14.01
CA PHE A 24 7.34 4.77 13.15
C PHE A 24 8.82 4.47 12.84
N THR A 25 9.50 3.66 13.66
CA THR A 25 10.80 3.09 13.29
C THR A 25 10.62 2.18 12.09
N ASN A 26 11.42 2.42 11.04
CA ASN A 26 11.42 1.63 9.81
C ASN A 26 10.16 1.70 8.94
N LEU A 27 9.46 2.84 8.94
CA LEU A 27 8.33 3.06 8.02
C LEU A 27 8.72 2.95 6.55
N ALA A 28 9.89 3.46 6.19
CA ALA A 28 10.38 3.49 4.82
C ALA A 28 10.74 2.10 4.27
N ASP A 29 11.05 1.14 5.15
CA ASP A 29 11.46 -0.22 4.78
C ASP A 29 10.27 -1.17 4.64
N LYS A 30 9.03 -0.68 4.84
CA LYS A 30 7.86 -1.51 4.61
C LYS A 30 7.68 -1.74 3.11
N PRO A 31 7.50 -2.99 2.68
CA PRO A 31 7.11 -3.25 1.29
C PRO A 31 5.77 -2.56 1.01
N LEU A 32 5.56 -2.18 -0.25
CA LEU A 32 4.29 -1.56 -0.66
C LEU A 32 3.11 -2.43 -0.26
N TRP A 33 2.08 -1.80 0.28
CA TRP A 33 0.79 -2.47 0.48
C TRP A 33 0.05 -2.64 -0.86
N ALA A 34 -0.92 -3.54 -0.89
CA ALA A 34 -1.63 -3.89 -2.13
C ALA A 34 -2.40 -2.70 -2.74
N ASP A 35 -2.88 -1.77 -1.92
CA ASP A 35 -3.52 -0.53 -2.34
C ASP A 35 -2.51 0.47 -2.94
N GLU A 36 -1.32 0.60 -2.37
CA GLU A 36 -0.23 1.40 -2.94
C GLU A 36 0.28 0.79 -4.26
N PHE A 37 0.42 -0.54 -4.29
CA PHE A 37 0.82 -1.29 -5.48
C PHE A 37 -0.20 -1.14 -6.61
N SER A 38 -1.49 -1.28 -6.32
CA SER A 38 -2.55 -1.08 -7.31
C SER A 38 -2.60 0.35 -7.83
N THR A 39 -2.44 1.34 -6.96
CA THR A 39 -2.33 2.75 -7.34
C THR A 39 -1.18 2.98 -8.31
N LEU A 40 0.00 2.38 -8.07
CA LEU A 40 1.12 2.47 -9.00
C LEU A 40 0.82 1.82 -10.35
N VAL A 41 0.30 0.59 -10.36
CA VAL A 41 0.00 -0.13 -11.61
C VAL A 41 -1.00 0.64 -12.49
N PHE A 42 -2.08 1.18 -11.90
CA PHE A 42 -3.02 2.01 -12.64
C PHE A 42 -2.40 3.35 -13.08
N SER A 43 -1.59 3.99 -12.24
CA SER A 43 -0.91 5.25 -12.59
C SER A 43 0.09 5.08 -13.74
N LEU A 44 0.71 3.90 -13.85
CA LEU A 44 1.56 3.51 -14.98
C LEU A 44 0.75 3.14 -16.23
N GLY A 45 -0.58 3.13 -16.15
CA GLY A 45 -1.48 2.83 -17.28
C GLY A 45 -1.68 1.36 -17.57
N ASN A 46 -1.34 0.50 -16.62
CA ASN A 46 -1.52 -0.94 -16.71
C ASN A 46 -2.86 -1.38 -16.11
N SER A 47 -3.14 -2.69 -16.23
CA SER A 47 -4.34 -3.34 -15.72
C SER A 47 -3.97 -4.65 -15.04
N PHE A 48 -4.75 -5.04 -14.04
CA PHE A 48 -4.60 -6.34 -13.37
C PHE A 48 -5.26 -7.48 -14.15
N LEU A 49 -6.17 -7.19 -15.08
CA LEU A 49 -6.86 -8.20 -15.89
C LEU A 49 -5.91 -8.95 -16.84
N THR A 50 -4.71 -8.41 -17.09
CA THR A 50 -3.71 -9.05 -17.95
C THR A 50 -2.80 -10.01 -17.21
N VAL A 51 -2.79 -10.05 -15.87
CA VAL A 51 -1.95 -11.01 -15.13
C VAL A 51 -2.70 -12.34 -14.98
N PRO A 52 -2.11 -13.46 -15.45
CA PRO A 52 -2.79 -14.75 -15.41
C PRO A 52 -2.72 -15.35 -13.99
N LEU A 53 -3.89 -15.55 -13.38
CA LEU A 53 -4.03 -16.01 -11.99
C LEU A 53 -4.02 -17.55 -11.86
N ASP A 54 -4.37 -18.27 -12.94
CA ASP A 54 -4.57 -19.72 -12.92
C ASP A 54 -3.33 -20.53 -13.34
N GLN A 55 -2.15 -19.90 -13.34
CA GLN A 55 -0.90 -20.54 -13.73
C GLN A 55 0.29 -20.02 -12.91
N GLY A 56 1.38 -20.78 -12.89
CA GLY A 56 2.62 -20.33 -12.28
C GLY A 56 3.19 -19.13 -13.04
N LEU A 57 3.48 -18.04 -12.32
CA LEU A 57 4.06 -16.83 -12.87
C LEU A 57 5.58 -16.83 -12.72
N MET A 58 6.28 -16.47 -13.79
CA MET A 58 7.70 -16.14 -13.76
C MET A 58 7.91 -14.74 -13.18
N LEU A 59 9.11 -14.49 -12.62
CA LEU A 59 9.42 -13.19 -12.01
C LEU A 59 9.20 -12.00 -12.95
N HIS A 60 9.52 -12.16 -14.25
CA HIS A 60 9.31 -11.08 -15.22
C HIS A 60 7.83 -10.80 -15.49
N GLU A 61 6.95 -11.81 -15.39
CA GLU A 61 5.50 -11.65 -15.52
C GLU A 61 4.94 -10.92 -14.31
N LEU A 62 5.44 -11.23 -13.10
CA LEU A 62 5.09 -10.52 -11.86
C LEU A 62 5.48 -9.03 -11.90
N LEU A 63 6.61 -8.71 -12.55
CA LEU A 63 7.13 -7.34 -12.64
C LEU A 63 6.60 -6.57 -13.85
N GLN A 64 5.91 -7.23 -14.78
CA GLN A 64 5.37 -6.58 -15.98
C GLN A 64 4.41 -5.42 -15.66
N PRO A 65 3.46 -5.53 -14.71
CA PRO A 65 2.53 -4.42 -14.42
C PRO A 65 3.20 -3.17 -13.81
N LEU A 66 4.45 -3.30 -13.35
CA LEU A 66 5.26 -2.19 -12.84
C LEU A 66 6.05 -1.45 -13.93
N GLN A 67 6.00 -1.92 -15.18
CA GLN A 67 6.64 -1.23 -16.30
C GLN A 67 5.71 -0.14 -16.85
N PRO A 68 6.19 1.08 -17.15
CA PRO A 68 5.35 2.11 -17.76
C PRO A 68 4.71 1.62 -19.06
N ASN A 69 3.40 1.86 -19.23
CA ASN A 69 2.72 1.56 -20.48
C ASN A 69 2.81 2.76 -21.44
N PRO A 70 3.62 2.70 -22.51
CA PRO A 70 3.81 3.83 -23.42
C PRO A 70 2.56 4.16 -24.25
N GLN A 71 1.58 3.25 -24.30
CA GLN A 71 0.32 3.45 -25.01
C GLN A 71 -0.77 4.05 -24.11
N ALA A 72 -0.50 4.18 -22.80
CA ALA A 72 -1.48 4.72 -21.88
C ALA A 72 -1.65 6.23 -22.05
N THR A 73 -2.91 6.65 -22.02
CA THR A 73 -3.31 8.06 -21.94
C THR A 73 -3.99 8.34 -20.60
N PRO A 74 -4.03 9.59 -20.12
CA PRO A 74 -4.77 9.93 -18.90
C PRO A 74 -6.24 9.49 -18.95
N ALA A 75 -6.88 9.59 -20.12
CA ALA A 75 -8.25 9.11 -20.32
C ALA A 75 -8.38 7.59 -20.11
N SER A 76 -7.43 6.81 -20.65
CA SER A 76 -7.41 5.36 -20.44
C SER A 76 -7.17 4.98 -18.98
N VAL A 77 -6.32 5.72 -18.25
CA VAL A 77 -6.09 5.50 -16.81
C VAL A 77 -7.37 5.71 -16.02
N ILE A 78 -8.07 6.83 -16.26
CA ILE A 78 -9.35 7.14 -15.61
C ILE A 78 -10.38 6.06 -15.93
N GLN A 79 -10.47 5.64 -17.20
CA GLN A 79 -11.38 4.56 -17.60
C GLN A 79 -11.11 3.28 -16.81
N ARG A 80 -9.86 2.83 -16.73
CA ARG A 80 -9.47 1.63 -15.98
C ARG A 80 -9.81 1.75 -14.50
N LEU A 81 -9.49 2.88 -13.87
CA LEU A 81 -9.80 3.14 -12.45
C LEU A 81 -11.30 3.07 -12.14
N LEU A 82 -12.15 3.45 -13.09
CA LEU A 82 -13.60 3.40 -12.93
C LEU A 82 -14.21 2.04 -13.28
N SER A 83 -13.53 1.24 -14.10
CA SER A 83 -14.07 -0.04 -14.62
C SER A 83 -13.47 -1.29 -13.99
N GLU A 84 -12.32 -1.20 -13.34
CA GLU A 84 -11.55 -2.34 -12.83
C GLU A 84 -11.42 -2.29 -11.31
N SER A 85 -11.28 -3.47 -10.68
CA SER A 85 -10.85 -3.63 -9.29
C SER A 85 -9.55 -4.43 -9.24
N ASN A 86 -8.70 -4.18 -8.24
CA ASN A 86 -7.55 -5.02 -7.92
C ASN A 86 -7.99 -6.29 -7.18
#